data_AF-A0A2T5JZ24-F1
#
_entry.id   AF-A0A2T5JZ24-F1
#
_cell.length_a   1.000
_cell.length_b   1.000
_cell.length_c   1.000
_cell.angle_alpha   90.00
_cell.angle_beta   90.00
_cell.angle_gamma   90.00
#
_symmetry.space_group_name_H-M   'P 1'
#
loop_
_entity.id
_entity.type
_entity.pdbx_description
1 polymer ?
#
loop_
_entity_poly.entity_id
_entity_poly.type
_entity_poly.pdbx_seq_one_letter_code
_entity_poly.pdbx_strand_id
1 'polypeptide(L)' 'MAKVTPYIGDDDEVRELDDHFFANARRGRPPKPSEQKKVRMNLMIDPELASRLDGMPNKSAFVNEALRKALAP' A
#
# COMPACT_ATOMS: atom_id res chain seq x y z
N MET A 1 -18.20 27.66 13.98
CA MET A 1 -17.51 26.51 13.35
C MET A 1 -17.08 26.95 11.97
N ALA A 2 -15.78 27.16 11.75
CA ALA A 2 -15.29 27.60 10.45
C ALA A 2 -15.37 26.45 9.45
N LYS A 3 -15.94 26.72 8.27
CA LYS A 3 -16.10 25.77 7.18
C LYS A 3 -14.70 25.43 6.65
N VAL A 4 -14.29 24.16 6.69
CA VAL A 4 -12.99 23.72 6.16
C VAL A 4 -13.04 23.92 4.65
N THR A 5 -12.29 24.89 4.16
CA THR A 5 -12.19 25.15 2.72
C THR A 5 -11.19 24.16 2.13
N PRO A 6 -11.49 23.49 1.00
CA PRO A 6 -10.54 22.61 0.35
C PRO A 6 -9.27 23.38 -0.07
N TYR A 7 -8.11 22.71 0.03
CA TYR A 7 -6.80 23.27 -0.36
C TYR A 7 -6.54 23.24 -1.87
N ILE A 8 -7.42 22.59 -2.63
CA ILE A 8 -7.42 22.59 -4.10
C ILE A 8 -8.69 23.35 -4.51
N GLY A 9 -8.51 24.42 -5.26
CA GLY A 9 -9.61 25.22 -5.82
C GLY A 9 -10.26 24.55 -7.04
N ASP A 10 -11.41 25.07 -7.46
CA ASP A 10 -12.13 24.58 -8.66
C ASP A 10 -11.39 24.93 -9.97
N ASP A 11 -10.33 25.74 -9.86
CA ASP A 11 -9.38 26.17 -10.89
C ASP A 11 -8.10 25.31 -10.93
N ASP A 12 -8.06 24.21 -10.17
CA ASP A 12 -6.86 23.40 -9.91
C ASP A 12 -5.70 24.18 -9.26
N GLU A 13 -5.94 25.39 -8.75
CA GLU A 13 -4.92 26.12 -7.99
C GLU A 13 -4.76 25.54 -6.58
N VAL A 14 -3.50 25.32 -6.21
CA VAL A 14 -3.12 24.79 -4.90
C VAL A 14 -2.88 25.95 -3.95
N ARG A 15 -3.62 26.00 -2.85
CA ARG A 15 -3.47 27.03 -1.81
C ARG A 15 -2.30 26.71 -0.89
N GLU A 16 -1.74 27.76 -0.28
CA GLU A 16 -0.70 27.61 0.73
C GLU A 16 -1.19 26.83 1.95
N LEU A 17 -0.29 26.03 2.54
CA LEU A 17 -0.58 25.26 3.74
C LEU A 17 -0.53 26.19 4.96
N ASP A 18 -1.62 26.28 5.70
CA ASP A 18 -1.76 27.17 6.85
C ASP A 18 -1.58 26.42 8.20
N ASP A 19 -1.64 27.18 9.30
CA ASP A 19 -1.54 26.63 10.66
C ASP A 19 -2.62 25.57 10.94
N HIS A 20 -3.79 25.68 10.31
CA HIS A 20 -4.87 24.71 10.45
C HIS A 20 -4.55 23.38 9.74
N PHE A 21 -3.88 23.42 8.58
CA PHE A 21 -3.34 22.22 7.93
C PHE A 21 -2.36 21.49 8.85
N PHE A 22 -1.36 22.20 9.38
CA PHE A 22 -0.32 21.57 10.21
C PHE A 22 -0.86 21.09 11.56
N ALA A 23 -1.87 21.75 12.13
CA ALA A 23 -2.53 21.30 13.35
C ALA A 23 -3.27 19.96 13.17
N ASN A 24 -3.77 19.68 11.97
CA ASN A 24 -4.53 18.45 11.67
C ASN A 24 -3.74 17.42 10.84
N ALA A 25 -2.55 17.80 10.36
CA ALA A 25 -1.72 16.94 9.53
C ALA A 25 -1.26 15.70 10.31
N ARG A 26 -1.58 14.52 9.77
CA ARG A 26 -1.09 13.25 10.32
C ARG A 26 0.32 13.00 9.79
N ARG A 27 1.29 12.90 10.70
CA ARG A 27 2.67 12.54 10.36
C ARG A 27 2.71 11.13 9.75
N GLY A 28 3.51 10.96 8.70
CA GLY A 28 3.79 9.67 8.07
C GLY A 28 3.26 9.55 6.64
N ARG A 29 3.64 8.46 5.97
CA ARG A 29 3.15 8.16 4.62
C ARG A 29 1.65 7.86 4.68
N PRO A 30 0.82 8.42 3.78
CA PRO A 30 -0.58 8.02 3.67
C PRO A 30 -0.71 6.49 3.59
N PRO A 31 -1.70 5.91 4.30
CA PRO A 31 -1.92 4.48 4.24
C PRO A 31 -2.24 4.09 2.80
N LYS A 32 -1.67 2.96 2.35
CA LYS A 32 -1.95 2.44 1.03
C LYS A 32 -3.46 2.15 0.89
N PRO A 33 -4.10 2.49 -0.25
CA PRO A 33 -5.49 2.10 -0.50
C PRO A 33 -5.70 0.61 -0.24
N SER A 34 -6.85 0.24 0.33
CA SER A 34 -7.17 -1.14 0.71
C SER A 34 -6.98 -2.14 -0.43
N GLU A 35 -7.40 -1.76 -1.64
CA GLU A 35 -7.29 -2.54 -2.88
C GLU A 35 -5.86 -2.88 -3.29
N GLN A 36 -4.88 -2.13 -2.77
CA GLN A 36 -3.47 -2.33 -3.11
C GLN A 36 -2.68 -3.03 -2.00
N LYS A 37 -3.35 -3.47 -0.92
CA LYS A 37 -2.75 -4.21 0.18
C LYS A 37 -2.64 -5.69 -0.18
N LYS A 38 -1.55 -6.33 0.25
CA LYS A 38 -1.42 -7.80 0.18
C LYS A 38 -2.41 -8.44 1.14
N VAL A 39 -3.01 -9.55 0.73
CA VAL A 39 -3.90 -10.35 1.58
C VAL A 39 -3.10 -11.47 2.24
N ARG A 40 -3.33 -11.72 3.54
CA ARG A 40 -2.73 -12.86 4.23
C ARG A 40 -3.51 -14.12 3.86
N MET A 41 -2.81 -15.13 3.34
CA MET A 41 -3.37 -16.44 3.03
C MET A 41 -2.52 -17.50 3.73
N ASN A 42 -3.18 -18.53 4.30
CA ASN A 42 -2.52 -19.66 4.92
C ASN A 42 -2.58 -20.84 3.95
N LEU A 43 -1.43 -21.33 3.52
CA LEU A 43 -1.28 -22.46 2.61
C LEU A 43 -0.24 -23.41 3.20
N MET A 44 -0.45 -24.71 3.03
CA MET A 44 0.59 -25.71 3.30
C MET A 44 1.35 -25.96 2.01
N ILE A 45 2.68 -25.86 2.06
CA ILE A 45 3.58 -26.14 0.95
C ILE A 45 4.58 -27.20 1.36
N ASP A 46 5.14 -27.91 0.39
CA ASP A 46 6.09 -28.99 0.66
C ASP A 46 7.33 -28.48 1.44
N PRO A 47 7.88 -29.28 2.37
CA PRO A 47 9.00 -28.86 3.21
C PRO A 47 10.22 -28.38 2.41
N GLU A 48 10.52 -29.03 1.28
CA GLU A 48 11.63 -28.65 0.39
C GLU A 48 11.43 -27.23 -0.16
N LEU A 49 10.22 -26.89 -0.61
CA LEU A 49 9.90 -25.57 -1.15
C LEU A 49 9.95 -24.51 -0.06
N ALA A 50 9.48 -24.83 1.15
CA ALA A 50 9.57 -23.93 2.30
C ALA A 50 11.02 -23.57 2.61
N SER A 51 11.91 -24.56 2.69
CA SER A 51 13.35 -24.33 2.93
C SER A 51 13.99 -23.46 1.84
N ARG A 52 13.64 -23.68 0.57
CA ARG A 52 14.14 -22.86 -0.55
C ARG A 52 13.63 -21.42 -0.49
N LEU A 53 12.36 -21.21 -0.13
CA LEU A 53 11.78 -19.87 0.00
C LEU A 53 12.37 -19.09 1.17
N ASP A 54 12.73 -19.75 2.28
CA ASP A 54 13.35 -19.10 3.44
C ASP A 54 14.78 -18.64 3.15
N GLY A 55 15.49 -19.29 2.24
CA GLY A 55 16.80 -18.84 1.76
C GLY A 55 16.74 -17.65 0.79
N MET A 56 15.57 -17.25 0.31
CA MET A 56 15.42 -16.23 -0.73
C MET A 56 15.12 -14.83 -0.16
N PRO A 57 15.79 -13.78 -0.64
CA PRO A 57 15.40 -12.41 -0.31
C PRO A 57 14.01 -12.11 -0.92
N ASN A 58 13.10 -11.58 -0.11
CA ASN A 58 11.76 -11.14 -0.55
C ASN A 58 10.88 -12.24 -1.17
N LYS A 59 10.74 -13.38 -0.45
CA LYS A 59 9.89 -14.52 -0.84
C LYS A 59 8.47 -14.17 -1.31
N SER A 60 7.82 -13.16 -0.72
CA SER A 60 6.47 -12.77 -1.14
C SER A 60 6.40 -12.23 -2.56
N ALA A 61 7.47 -11.59 -3.07
CA ALA A 61 7.48 -11.08 -4.43
C ALA A 61 7.57 -12.25 -5.43
N PHE A 62 8.48 -13.18 -5.18
CA PHE A 62 8.65 -14.39 -5.98
C PHE A 62 7.37 -15.23 -6.05
N VAL A 63 6.75 -15.52 -4.90
CA VAL A 63 5.50 -16.31 -4.84
C VAL A 63 4.39 -15.64 -5.65
N ASN A 64 4.23 -14.32 -5.52
CA ASN A 64 3.22 -13.58 -6.29
C ASN A 64 3.48 -13.62 -7.80
N GLU A 65 4.73 -13.55 -8.24
CA GLU A 65 5.07 -13.63 -9.65
C GLU A 65 4.81 -15.04 -10.21
N ALA A 66 5.23 -16.07 -9.50
CA ALA A 66 4.99 -17.47 -9.88
C ALA A 66 3.49 -17.78 -9.99
N LEU A 67 2.70 -17.35 -9.00
CA LEU A 67 1.24 -17.51 -9.03
C LEU A 67 0.60 -16.74 -10.18
N ARG A 68 1.05 -15.51 -10.47
CA ARG A 68 0.52 -14.76 -11.64
C ARG A 68 0.82 -15.45 -12.96
N LYS A 69 2.02 -16.02 -13.12
CA LYS A 69 2.36 -16.78 -14.33
C LYS A 69 1.53 -18.05 -14.46
N ALA A 70 1.30 -18.76 -13.34
CA ALA A 70 0.51 -19.99 -13.34
C ALA A 70 -1.00 -19.77 -13.51
N LEU A 71 -1.51 -18.62 -13.06
CA LEU A 71 -2.93 -18.25 -13.13
C LEU A 71 -3.24 -17.31 -14.30
N ALA A 72 -2.26 -16.99 -15.14
CA ALA A 72 -2.50 -16.27 -16.38
C ALA A 72 -3.37 -17.15 -17.31
N PRO A 73 -4.43 -16.58 -17.92
CA PRO A 73 -5.29 -17.32 -18.84
C PRO A 73 -4.57 -17.76 -20.12
#